data_AF-A0A559TMR1-F1
#
_entry.id   AF-A0A559TMR1-F1
#
_cell.length_a   1.000
_cell.length_b   1.000
_cell.length_c   1.000
_cell.angle_alpha   90.00
_cell.angle_beta   90.00
_cell.angle_gamma   90.00
#
_symmetry.space_group_name_H-M   'P 1'
#
loop_
_entity.id
_entity.type
_entity.pdbx_description
1 polymer ?
#
loop_
_entity_poly.entity_id
_entity_poly.type
_entity_poly.pdbx_seq_one_letter_code
_entity_poly.pdbx_strand_id
1 'polypeptide(L)' 'MNRDWRKGSIELVSGYTLMDAESRPVGRADGIDFAIEGGFVHVRLPGVPGSQLVSAPAVRLITSES' A
#
# COMPACT_ATOMS: atom_id res chain seq x y z
N MET A 1 10.38 -15.09 -5.15
CA MET A 1 8.94 -15.43 -5.03
C MET A 1 8.17 -14.45 -5.90
N ASN A 2 7.27 -14.95 -6.75
CA ASN A 2 6.43 -14.11 -7.59
C ASN A 2 5.23 -13.66 -6.74
N ARG A 3 5.06 -12.35 -6.54
CA ARG A 3 3.92 -11.79 -5.79
C ARG A 3 2.78 -11.54 -6.75
N ASP A 4 1.56 -11.88 -6.33
CA ASP A 4 0.34 -11.56 -7.06
C ASP A 4 0.01 -10.07 -6.88
N TRP A 5 0.53 -9.24 -7.78
CA TRP A 5 0.33 -7.79 -7.76
C TRP A 5 -1.01 -7.40 -8.38
N ARG A 6 -1.74 -6.53 -7.69
CA ARG A 6 -3.04 -5.99 -8.10
C ARG A 6 -3.01 -4.47 -8.05
N LYS A 7 -3.83 -3.81 -8.88
CA LYS A 7 -4.02 -2.36 -8.84
C LYS A 7 -5.19 -1.98 -7.94
N GLY A 8 -5.12 -0.80 -7.33
CA GLY A 8 -6.24 -0.27 -6.56
C GLY A 8 -5.91 0.86 -5.61
N SER A 9 -6.58 0.88 -4.47
CA SER A 9 -6.39 1.89 -3.42
C SER A 9 -6.18 1.25 -2.06
N ILE A 10 -5.48 1.95 -1.18
CA ILE A 10 -5.30 1.59 0.22
C ILE A 10 -5.63 2.76 1.13
N GLU A 11 -6.24 2.45 2.26
CA GLU A 11 -6.38 3.36 3.38
C GLU A 11 -5.92 2.68 4.67
N LEU A 12 -5.13 3.39 5.45
CA LEU A 12 -4.54 2.93 6.70
C LEU A 12 -5.34 3.42 7.91
N VAL A 13 -5.24 2.68 9.01
CA VAL A 13 -5.73 3.11 10.31
C VAL A 13 -4.99 4.38 10.74
N SER A 14 -5.69 5.29 11.43
CA SER A 14 -5.09 6.53 11.94
C SER A 14 -3.82 6.27 12.74
N GLY A 15 -2.77 7.04 12.44
CA GLY A 15 -1.43 6.87 13.04
C GLY A 15 -0.47 6.03 12.20
N TYR A 16 -0.95 5.33 11.16
CA TYR A 16 -0.11 4.63 10.19
C TYR A 16 -0.06 5.39 8.86
N THR A 17 1.11 5.42 8.23
CA THR A 17 1.36 6.20 7.02
C THR A 17 2.30 5.45 6.07
N LEU A 18 2.10 5.65 4.77
CA LEU A 18 3.08 5.39 3.72
C LEU A 18 3.81 6.71 3.42
N MET A 19 4.97 6.64 2.77
CA MET A 19 5.66 7.83 2.25
C MET A 19 5.41 7.98 0.75
N ASP A 20 4.99 9.16 0.31
CA ASP A 20 4.87 9.47 -1.12
C ASP A 20 6.22 9.87 -1.75
N ALA A 21 6.22 10.20 -3.04
CA ALA A 21 7.43 10.56 -3.79
C ALA A 21 8.07 11.87 -3.29
N GLU A 22 7.29 12.73 -2.63
CA GLU A 22 7.74 13.97 -2.01
C GLU A 22 8.16 13.79 -0.55
N SER A 23 8.30 12.55 -0.08
CA SER A 23 8.62 12.22 1.33
C SER A 23 7.58 12.72 2.34
N ARG A 24 6.32 12.84 1.92
CA ARG A 24 5.21 13.20 2.81
C ARG A 24 4.50 11.94 3.31
N PRO A 25 4.13 11.90 4.60
CA PRO A 25 3.34 10.81 5.15
C PRO A 25 1.89 10.89 4.65
N VAL A 26 1.38 9.79 4.08
CA VAL A 26 0.01 9.67 3.59
C VAL A 26 -0.70 8.47 4.23
N GLY A 27 -1.91 8.69 4.74
CA GLY A 27 -2.77 7.63 5.30
C GLY A 27 -3.65 6.94 4.26
N ARG A 28 -3.75 7.51 3.06
CA ARG A 28 -4.53 6.97 1.93
C ARG A 28 -3.76 7.18 0.63
N ALA A 29 -3.78 6.18 -0.24
CA ALA A 29 -3.22 6.28 -1.58
C ALA A 29 -4.08 5.51 -2.59
N ASP A 30 -4.32 6.13 -3.73
CA ASP A 30 -5.05 5.55 -4.86
C ASP A 30 -4.08 5.27 -6.02
N GLY A 31 -4.45 4.40 -6.97
CA GLY A 31 -3.61 4.05 -8.11
C GLY A 31 -2.32 3.33 -7.73
N ILE A 32 -2.33 2.58 -6.63
CA ILE A 32 -1.20 1.80 -6.15
C ILE A 32 -1.14 0.42 -6.81
N ASP A 33 0.04 -0.20 -6.85
CA ASP A 33 0.14 -1.66 -6.96
C ASP A 33 0.31 -2.27 -5.56
N PHE A 34 -0.45 -3.30 -5.23
CA PHE A 34 -0.35 -4.00 -3.95
C PHE A 34 -0.27 -5.51 -4.10
N ALA A 35 0.33 -6.16 -3.12
CA ALA A 35 0.31 -7.62 -2.98
C ALA A 35 0.15 -7.99 -1.49
N ILE A 36 -0.67 -9.00 -1.21
CA ILE A 36 -0.94 -9.47 0.16
C ILE A 36 -0.16 -10.77 0.38
N GLU A 37 0.68 -10.81 1.40
CA GLU A 37 1.54 -11.96 1.69
C GLU A 37 1.77 -12.10 3.21
N GLY A 38 1.45 -13.26 3.78
CA GLY A 38 1.83 -13.60 5.16
C GLY A 38 1.32 -12.64 6.25
N GLY A 39 0.17 -11.98 6.05
CA GLY A 39 -0.35 -10.98 6.98
C GLY A 39 0.24 -9.58 6.81
N PHE A 40 0.95 -9.33 5.70
CA PHE A 40 1.44 -8.02 5.30
C PHE A 40 0.88 -7.63 3.94
N VAL A 41 0.88 -6.33 3.68
CA VAL A 41 0.59 -5.75 2.38
C VAL A 41 1.84 -5.04 1.89
N HIS A 42 2.35 -5.48 0.76
CA HIS A 42 3.36 -4.76 -0.02
C HIS A 42 2.64 -3.72 -0.86
N VAL A 43 3.09 -2.46 -0.82
CA VAL A 43 2.48 -1.34 -1.55
C VAL A 43 3.55 -0.64 -2.38
N ARG A 44 3.31 -0.46 -3.67
CA ARG A 44 4.08 0.42 -4.55
C ARG A 44 3.23 1.64 -4.86
N LEU A 45 3.73 2.81 -4.45
CA LEU A 45 3.09 4.08 -4.78
C LEU A 45 3.69 4.62 -6.09
N PRO A 46 2.89 5.33 -6.90
CA PRO A 46 3.40 6.04 -8.06
C PRO A 46 4.57 6.97 -7.68
N GLY A 47 5.66 6.91 -8.46
CA GLY A 47 6.84 7.77 -8.23
C GLY A 47 7.74 7.38 -7.05
N VAL A 48 7.35 6.38 -6.23
CA VAL A 48 8.16 5.91 -5.11
C VAL A 48 8.99 4.69 -5.53
N PRO A 49 10.33 4.71 -5.35
CA PRO A 49 11.15 3.56 -5.68
C PRO A 49 10.90 2.40 -4.69
N GLY A 50 10.56 1.22 -5.24
CA GLY A 50 10.38 0.00 -4.47
C GLY A 50 8.98 -0.14 -3.84
N SER A 51 8.83 -1.17 -3.00
CA SER A 51 7.60 -1.41 -2.24
C SER A 51 7.80 -1.06 -0.78
N GLN A 52 6.83 -0.38 -0.19
CA GLN A 52 6.69 -0.23 1.25
C GLN A 52 5.89 -1.40 1.82
N LEU A 53 6.16 -1.75 3.08
CA LEU A 53 5.49 -2.85 3.76
C LEU A 53 4.63 -2.29 4.89
N VAL A 54 3.37 -2.73 4.94
CA VAL A 54 2.45 -2.45 6.04
C VAL A 54 1.91 -3.76 6.58
N SER A 55 1.80 -3.87 7.90
CA SER A 55 1.12 -4.99 8.55
C SER A 55 -0.37 -4.95 8.21
N ALA A 56 -1.01 -6.08 7.91
CA ALA A 56 -2.44 -6.11 7.58
C ALA A 56 -3.35 -5.45 8.64
N PRO A 57 -3.07 -5.53 9.97
CA PRO A 57 -3.86 -4.80 10.97
C PRO A 57 -3.78 -3.27 10.87
N ALA A 58 -2.77 -2.73 10.19
CA ALA A 58 -2.65 -1.29 9.94
C ALA A 58 -3.50 -0.82 8.75
N VAL A 59 -4.07 -1.76 7.97
CA VAL A 59 -4.92 -1.45 6.81
C VAL A 59 -6.36 -1.33 7.25
N ARG A 60 -6.97 -0.17 6.99
CA ARG A 60 -8.39 0.08 7.22
C ARG A 60 -9.25 -0.44 6.07
N LEU A 61 -8.82 -0.21 4.84
CA LEU A 61 -9.51 -0.64 3.62
C LEU A 61 -8.50 -0.83 2.49
N ILE A 62 -8.68 -1.87 1.69
CA ILE A 62 -8.01 -2.02 0.41
C ILE A 62 -9.06 -2.36 -0.65
N THR A 63 -8.99 -1.69 -1.80
CA THR A 63 -9.88 -1.97 -2.93
C THR A 63 -9.03 -2.48 -4.08
N SER A 64 -9.49 -3.53 -4.75
CA SER A 64 -8.90 -3.98 -6.02
C SER A 64 -9.67 -3.34 -7.17
N GLU A 65 -8.95 -2.83 -8.15
CA GLU A 65 -9.51 -2.58 -9.48
C GLU A 65 -9.73 -3.92 -10.19
N SER A 66 -10.72 -3.96 -11.09
CA SER A 66 -11.09 -5.13 -11.91
C SER A 66 -10.48 -5.05 -13.30
#